data_AF-W2BWL4-F1
#
_entry.id   AF-W2BWL4-F1
#
_cell.length_a   1.000
_cell.length_b   1.000
_cell.length_c   1.000
_cell.angle_alpha   90.00
_cell.angle_beta   90.00
_cell.angle_gamma   90.00
#
_symmetry.space_group_name_H-M   'P 1'
#
loop_
_entity.id
_entity.type
_entity.pdbx_description
1 polymer ?
#
loop_
_entity_poly.entity_id
_entity_poly.type
_entity_poly.pdbx_seq_one_letter_code
_entity_poly.pdbx_strand_id
1 'polypeptide(L)'
;MSSIKSFKKVIIFVVSVSLLASFSLFNGKCFAAGKTYNIPKVRQLSAKIDKNCTITLRWKKIKGIKKFDVVYKYDNKGFKKLKTVKTNKLVFKGKFDTKYTFKVRGVKDKKRGKFSTVSFKTPRDSEKDKKEMKAKIAELKHLVGELKTKITDTEKDYYTEASKKEVLSIIEKVEVKIADGFKSMKDINASIEEIKDAENKLVSAVVVKYGTKFSNPYDFHVKVTINNELNKIVGVEDFHTNPFARKNDTAEEDSEYLLKFVSSGGFDVYRGKDCATVNETVNVGTYKNGKYSPGPDAISGATFSSIRYKEAVLEAMKNDSTSENLIGRKNTLVYENHKVNNDNVEINLKNNFNPKYKLELLSLNYGKDNKEEFKIEGAKLDENGKKLIVPTKSFKKGWYCINLKLKGGKYDLPSFTGNTAIKILVE
;
A
#
# COMPACT_ATOMS: atom_id res chain seq x y z
N MET A 1 66.96 -9.72 -80.53
CA MET A 1 68.18 -9.23 -81.22
C MET A 1 67.80 -7.92 -81.92
N SER A 2 68.75 -7.00 -82.18
CA SER A 2 68.49 -5.53 -82.24
C SER A 2 68.13 -4.96 -80.85
N SER A 3 68.69 -3.87 -80.32
CA SER A 3 69.92 -3.10 -80.63
C SER A 3 70.25 -2.27 -79.36
N ILE A 4 71.48 -2.01 -78.90
CA ILE A 4 72.83 -2.35 -79.38
C ILE A 4 73.74 -2.73 -78.17
N LYS A 5 75.08 -2.79 -78.32
CA LYS A 5 76.07 -2.90 -77.22
C LYS A 5 77.27 -1.99 -77.47
N SER A 6 77.89 -1.46 -76.40
CA SER A 6 79.32 -1.05 -76.32
C SER A 6 79.63 -0.60 -74.87
N PHE A 7 80.73 -0.93 -74.16
CA PHE A 7 81.94 -1.70 -74.47
C PHE A 7 82.65 -2.22 -73.17
N LYS A 8 83.41 -3.33 -73.28
CA LYS A 8 84.57 -3.81 -72.44
C LYS A 8 84.39 -3.97 -70.90
N LYS A 9 84.38 -5.21 -70.37
CA LYS A 9 85.53 -6.10 -69.96
C LYS A 9 86.26 -5.60 -68.69
N VAL A 10 86.04 -6.18 -67.49
CA VAL A 10 86.50 -7.50 -66.97
C VAL A 10 88.01 -7.57 -66.66
N ILE A 11 88.36 -7.75 -65.39
CA ILE A 11 89.39 -8.66 -64.83
C ILE A 11 89.15 -8.82 -63.31
N ILE A 12 89.65 -9.92 -62.74
CA ILE A 12 89.30 -10.50 -61.42
C ILE A 12 90.60 -10.84 -60.65
N PHE A 13 90.52 -10.88 -59.30
CA PHE A 13 91.50 -11.46 -58.34
C PHE A 13 92.85 -10.70 -58.10
N VAL A 14 93.49 -10.73 -56.92
CA VAL A 14 93.10 -11.16 -55.55
C VAL A 14 94.14 -10.65 -54.50
N VAL A 15 93.79 -10.57 -53.20
CA VAL A 15 94.73 -10.48 -52.03
C VAL A 15 95.60 -9.20 -51.93
N SER A 16 95.87 -8.58 -50.77
CA SER A 16 95.31 -8.61 -49.40
C SER A 16 95.92 -7.43 -48.59
N VAL A 17 95.55 -7.29 -47.31
CA VAL A 17 96.32 -6.59 -46.25
C VAL A 17 96.59 -5.08 -46.43
N SER A 18 95.80 -4.29 -45.70
CA SER A 18 96.10 -2.99 -45.07
C SER A 18 97.37 -2.20 -45.45
N LEU A 19 97.20 -0.90 -45.73
CA LEU A 19 97.42 0.15 -44.71
C LEU A 19 96.73 1.48 -45.07
N LEU A 20 96.91 2.48 -44.19
CA LEU A 20 96.22 3.78 -44.17
C LEU A 20 96.64 4.75 -45.29
N ALA A 21 95.83 5.81 -45.43
CA ALA A 21 96.01 7.04 -46.23
C ALA A 21 95.84 6.84 -47.76
N SER A 22 95.02 7.64 -48.46
CA SER A 22 94.85 9.09 -48.27
C SER A 22 93.44 9.62 -48.57
N PHE A 23 93.04 10.63 -47.79
CA PHE A 23 92.03 11.67 -48.08
C PHE A 23 90.69 11.27 -48.74
N SER A 24 89.71 11.01 -47.87
CA SER A 24 88.28 11.05 -48.18
C SER A 24 87.77 12.48 -48.38
N LEU A 25 87.44 12.84 -49.62
CA LEU A 25 86.70 14.07 -49.94
C LEU A 25 85.18 13.80 -50.03
N PHE A 26 84.40 14.75 -49.53
CA PHE A 26 82.93 14.83 -49.59
C PHE A 26 82.12 13.70 -48.91
N ASN A 27 82.06 13.76 -47.58
CA ASN A 27 80.87 13.28 -46.84
C ASN A 27 80.40 14.28 -45.77
N GLY A 28 80.11 15.51 -46.20
CA GLY A 28 79.63 16.62 -45.38
C GLY A 28 78.13 16.61 -45.10
N LYS A 29 77.54 15.49 -44.65
CA LYS A 29 76.18 15.53 -44.08
C LYS A 29 76.23 16.16 -42.70
N CYS A 30 76.10 17.48 -42.63
CA CYS A 30 75.86 18.19 -41.38
C CYS A 30 74.54 17.72 -40.76
N PHE A 31 74.60 16.72 -39.87
CA PHE A 31 73.57 16.51 -38.86
C PHE A 31 73.62 17.69 -37.88
N ALA A 32 72.93 18.77 -38.23
CA ALA A 32 72.57 19.79 -37.27
C ALA A 32 71.78 19.10 -36.14
N ALA A 33 72.39 18.99 -34.95
CA ALA A 33 71.78 18.37 -33.79
C ALA A 33 70.50 19.14 -33.42
N GLY A 34 69.36 18.63 -33.89
CA GLY A 34 68.08 19.32 -33.78
C GLY A 34 67.69 19.51 -32.33
N LYS A 35 67.83 20.75 -31.82
CA LYS A 35 67.55 21.13 -30.42
C LYS A 35 66.29 20.42 -29.94
N THR A 36 66.43 19.63 -28.87
CA THR A 36 65.35 18.79 -28.31
C THR A 36 64.26 19.67 -27.70
N TYR A 37 63.35 20.16 -28.55
CA TYR A 37 62.26 21.05 -28.15
C TYR A 37 61.34 20.36 -27.14
N ASN A 38 61.54 20.68 -25.86
CA ASN A 38 60.71 20.24 -24.74
C ASN A 38 59.46 21.11 -24.67
N ILE A 39 58.27 20.50 -24.62
CA ILE A 39 56.99 21.23 -24.63
C ILE A 39 56.69 21.71 -23.21
N PRO A 40 56.61 23.04 -22.97
CA PRO A 40 56.32 23.57 -21.63
C PRO A 40 54.98 23.08 -21.07
N LYS A 41 54.91 22.93 -19.75
CA LYS A 41 53.65 22.67 -19.03
C LYS A 41 52.71 23.86 -19.19
N VAL A 42 51.43 23.58 -19.45
CA VAL A 42 50.38 24.60 -19.67
C VAL A 42 50.20 25.45 -18.41
N ARG A 43 50.30 26.78 -18.53
CA ARG A 43 50.13 27.71 -17.38
C ARG A 43 48.74 28.34 -17.36
N GLN A 44 48.31 28.77 -16.17
CA GLN A 44 47.01 29.42 -15.92
C GLN A 44 45.81 28.62 -16.43
N LEU A 45 45.81 27.30 -16.22
CA LEU A 45 44.64 26.46 -16.50
C LEU A 45 43.56 26.76 -15.45
N SER A 46 42.44 27.33 -15.87
CA SER A 46 41.29 27.63 -15.03
C SER A 46 40.00 27.09 -15.63
N ALA A 47 38.98 26.98 -14.80
CA ALA A 47 37.63 26.57 -15.18
C ALA A 47 36.62 27.59 -14.65
N LYS A 48 35.65 27.98 -15.49
CA LYS A 48 34.44 28.70 -15.07
C LYS A 48 33.24 27.80 -15.37
N ILE A 49 32.29 27.74 -14.44
CA ILE A 49 31.06 26.95 -14.55
C ILE A 49 29.89 27.94 -14.54
N ASP A 50 28.85 27.70 -15.34
CA ASP A 50 27.58 28.43 -15.27
C ASP A 50 26.50 27.62 -14.52
N LYS A 51 25.32 28.21 -14.32
CA LYS A 51 24.15 27.54 -13.69
C LYS A 51 23.70 26.28 -14.45
N ASN A 52 24.03 26.17 -15.73
CA ASN A 52 23.64 25.06 -16.60
C ASN A 52 24.73 23.96 -16.69
N CYS A 53 25.71 23.95 -15.78
CA CYS A 53 26.86 23.05 -15.81
C CYS A 53 27.72 23.12 -17.10
N THR A 54 27.69 24.25 -17.81
CA THR A 54 28.62 24.52 -18.92
C THR A 54 29.98 24.89 -18.35
N ILE A 55 30.94 23.98 -18.50
CA ILE A 55 32.32 24.13 -18.05
C ILE A 55 33.11 24.80 -19.18
N THR A 56 33.58 26.01 -18.94
CA THR A 56 34.54 26.71 -19.80
C THR A 56 35.94 26.62 -19.22
N LEU A 57 36.79 25.78 -19.81
CA LEU A 57 38.22 25.74 -19.54
C LEU A 57 38.95 26.83 -20.32
N ARG A 58 39.92 27.51 -19.70
CA ARG A 58 40.83 28.46 -20.34
C ARG A 58 42.26 28.23 -19.89
N TRP A 59 43.24 28.52 -20.74
CA TRP A 59 44.67 28.48 -20.40
C TRP A 59 45.50 29.49 -21.19
N LYS A 60 46.72 29.78 -20.73
CA LYS A 60 47.66 30.65 -21.46
C LYS A 60 48.19 29.94 -22.72
N LYS A 61 48.21 30.64 -23.86
CA LYS A 61 48.83 30.16 -25.10
C LYS A 61 50.33 29.88 -24.88
N ILE A 62 50.86 28.83 -25.50
CA ILE A 62 52.29 28.49 -25.48
C ILE A 62 52.88 28.81 -26.86
N LYS A 63 53.95 29.62 -26.92
CA LYS A 63 54.62 30.01 -28.17
C LYS A 63 55.10 28.75 -28.92
N GLY A 64 54.69 28.58 -30.18
CA GLY A 64 55.05 27.44 -31.02
C GLY A 64 54.19 26.17 -30.86
N ILE A 65 53.15 26.17 -30.01
CA ILE A 65 52.23 25.04 -29.84
C ILE A 65 50.86 25.37 -30.47
N LYS A 66 50.45 24.59 -31.46
CA LYS A 66 49.17 24.76 -32.19
C LYS A 66 48.07 23.74 -31.79
N LYS A 67 48.37 22.76 -30.92
CA LYS A 67 47.44 21.70 -30.50
C LYS A 67 47.56 21.41 -29.00
N PHE A 68 46.44 21.14 -28.34
CA PHE A 68 46.38 20.77 -26.92
C PHE A 68 45.51 19.51 -26.74
N ASP A 69 46.03 18.50 -26.05
CA ASP A 69 45.25 17.35 -25.61
C ASP A 69 44.52 17.71 -24.31
N VAL A 70 43.19 17.53 -24.29
CA VAL A 70 42.38 17.60 -23.08
C VAL A 70 41.88 16.20 -22.72
N VAL A 71 42.13 15.79 -21.48
CA VAL A 71 41.59 14.58 -20.86
C VAL A 71 40.85 14.96 -19.59
N TYR A 72 39.87 14.15 -19.18
CA TYR A 72 39.05 14.44 -18.02
C TYR A 72 38.68 13.16 -17.28
N LYS A 73 38.38 13.29 -15.99
CA LYS A 73 37.58 12.32 -15.26
C LYS A 73 36.44 13.02 -14.55
N TYR A 74 35.45 12.23 -14.16
CA TYR A 74 34.41 12.63 -13.24
C TYR A 74 34.31 11.60 -12.11
N ASP A 75 34.13 12.11 -10.90
CA ASP A 75 34.12 11.39 -9.63
C ASP A 75 35.36 10.48 -9.49
N ASN A 76 35.14 9.24 -9.07
CA ASN A 76 36.19 8.24 -8.86
C ASN A 76 36.55 7.46 -10.15
N LYS A 77 36.05 7.86 -11.32
CA LYS A 77 36.32 7.15 -12.58
C LYS A 77 37.70 7.48 -13.17
N GLY A 78 38.21 6.60 -14.03
CA GLY A 78 39.48 6.80 -14.74
C GLY A 78 39.47 7.99 -15.71
N PHE A 79 40.66 8.50 -16.06
CA PHE A 79 40.81 9.58 -17.03
C PHE A 79 40.50 9.10 -18.46
N LYS A 80 39.55 9.75 -19.12
CA LYS A 80 39.20 9.55 -20.53
C LYS A 80 39.70 10.72 -21.38
N LYS A 81 40.12 10.46 -22.63
CA LYS A 81 40.45 11.52 -23.59
C LYS A 81 39.16 12.22 -24.01
N LEU A 82 39.13 13.55 -23.94
CA LEU A 82 37.97 14.34 -24.36
C LEU A 82 38.11 14.76 -25.83
N LYS A 83 39.09 15.62 -26.13
CA LYS A 83 39.39 16.07 -27.49
C LYS A 83 40.80 16.66 -27.57
N THR A 84 41.35 16.73 -28.78
CA THR A 84 42.53 17.56 -29.07
C THR A 84 42.04 18.85 -29.73
N VAL A 85 42.38 20.02 -29.18
CA VAL A 85 41.90 21.35 -29.66
C VAL A 85 43.05 22.21 -30.18
N LYS A 86 42.73 23.12 -31.12
CA LYS A 86 43.68 24.13 -31.64
C LYS A 86 43.63 25.48 -30.89
N THR A 87 42.60 25.68 -30.06
CA THR A 87 42.35 26.88 -29.26
C THR A 87 42.94 26.76 -27.84
N ASN A 88 43.00 27.88 -27.11
CA ASN A 88 43.35 27.92 -25.68
C ASN A 88 42.11 28.02 -24.74
N LYS A 89 40.95 27.62 -25.28
CA LYS A 89 39.64 27.56 -24.61
C LYS A 89 38.95 26.27 -25.06
N LEU A 90 38.32 25.57 -24.14
CA LEU A 90 37.39 24.47 -24.41
C LEU A 90 36.09 24.72 -23.64
N VAL A 91 34.96 24.42 -24.27
CA VAL A 91 33.65 24.39 -23.62
C VAL A 91 33.19 22.94 -23.57
N PHE A 92 32.65 22.51 -22.43
CA PHE A 92 32.19 21.15 -22.17
C PHE A 92 30.91 21.18 -21.32
N LYS A 93 29.89 20.43 -21.71
CA LYS A 93 28.65 20.28 -20.91
C LYS A 93 28.87 19.20 -19.86
N GLY A 94 28.92 19.59 -18.59
CA GLY A 94 28.99 18.67 -17.46
C GLY A 94 27.63 18.19 -16.98
N LYS A 95 27.64 17.20 -16.10
CA LYS A 95 26.49 16.79 -15.27
C LYS A 95 26.43 17.64 -14.00
N PHE A 96 25.25 17.80 -13.41
CA PHE A 96 25.05 18.42 -12.09
C PHE A 96 25.63 17.57 -10.95
N ASP A 97 25.93 18.21 -9.82
CA ASP A 97 26.48 17.66 -8.56
C ASP A 97 27.70 16.72 -8.72
N THR A 98 28.46 16.85 -9.80
CA THR A 98 29.50 15.90 -10.22
C THR A 98 30.89 16.50 -10.00
N LYS A 99 31.83 15.72 -9.45
CA LYS A 99 33.22 16.19 -9.22
C LYS A 99 34.07 15.96 -10.45
N TYR A 100 34.40 17.01 -11.19
CA TYR A 100 35.25 16.91 -12.38
C TYR A 100 36.73 17.19 -12.08
N THR A 101 37.61 16.47 -12.78
CA THR A 101 39.05 16.80 -12.88
C THR A 101 39.46 16.82 -14.35
N PHE A 102 39.91 17.97 -14.85
CA PHE A 102 40.44 18.13 -16.20
C PHE A 102 41.96 18.20 -16.18
N LYS A 103 42.59 17.62 -17.21
CA LYS A 103 44.02 17.72 -17.47
C LYS A 103 44.29 18.18 -18.91
N VAL A 104 45.16 19.16 -19.08
CA VAL A 104 45.51 19.76 -20.39
C VAL A 104 47.03 19.71 -20.60
N ARG A 105 47.48 19.32 -21.80
CA ARG A 105 48.90 19.37 -22.21
C ARG A 105 49.07 19.90 -23.63
N GLY A 106 50.20 20.53 -23.92
CA GLY A 106 50.58 20.91 -25.28
C GLY A 106 51.02 19.69 -26.12
N VAL A 107 50.77 19.75 -27.43
CA VAL A 107 51.13 18.72 -28.41
C VAL A 107 51.80 19.39 -29.63
N LYS A 108 52.95 18.88 -30.03
CA LYS A 108 53.66 19.30 -31.24
C LYS A 108 54.23 18.05 -31.91
N ASP A 109 53.81 17.81 -33.15
CA ASP A 109 54.17 16.63 -33.94
C ASP A 109 53.89 15.33 -33.15
N LYS A 110 54.86 14.42 -33.03
CA LYS A 110 54.74 13.20 -32.21
C LYS A 110 55.01 13.44 -30.70
N LYS A 111 55.43 14.65 -30.29
CA LYS A 111 55.81 15.00 -28.90
C LYS A 111 54.63 15.58 -28.09
N ARG A 112 54.61 15.27 -26.78
CA ARG A 112 53.55 15.64 -25.82
C ARG A 112 54.18 16.23 -24.55
N GLY A 113 53.67 17.36 -24.07
CA GLY A 113 54.15 18.01 -22.84
C GLY A 113 53.56 17.41 -21.55
N LYS A 114 54.06 17.88 -20.40
CA LYS A 114 53.49 17.55 -19.08
C LYS A 114 52.06 18.11 -18.93
N PHE A 115 51.18 17.37 -18.25
CA PHE A 115 49.82 17.80 -17.95
C PHE A 115 49.78 18.88 -16.85
N SER A 116 48.86 19.83 -17.01
CA SER A 116 48.33 20.69 -15.94
C SER A 116 46.93 20.25 -15.59
N THR A 117 46.54 20.39 -14.32
CA THR A 117 45.30 19.83 -13.75
C THR A 117 44.45 20.94 -13.14
N VAL A 118 43.11 20.82 -13.25
CA VAL A 118 42.13 21.61 -12.49
C VAL A 118 41.00 20.69 -12.04
N SER A 119 40.48 20.89 -10.81
CA SER A 119 39.41 20.08 -10.22
C SER A 119 38.37 20.98 -9.56
N PHE A 120 37.09 20.61 -9.65
CA PHE A 120 35.96 21.34 -9.05
C PHE A 120 34.71 20.43 -9.00
N LYS A 121 33.69 20.83 -8.24
CA LYS A 121 32.35 20.22 -8.27
C LYS A 121 31.42 21.12 -9.09
N THR A 122 30.55 20.55 -9.91
CA THR A 122 29.46 21.29 -10.56
C THR A 122 28.31 21.58 -9.57
N PRO A 123 27.50 22.63 -9.79
CA PRO A 123 26.35 22.93 -8.93
C PRO A 123 25.31 21.81 -8.97
N ARG A 124 24.40 21.80 -7.99
CA ARG A 124 23.16 20.99 -8.03
C ARG A 124 22.20 21.52 -9.08
N ASP A 125 21.27 20.67 -9.50
CA ASP A 125 20.23 21.03 -10.46
C ASP A 125 19.10 21.79 -9.75
N SER A 126 19.21 23.12 -9.71
CA SER A 126 18.26 23.98 -9.01
C SER A 126 16.84 23.91 -9.57
N GLU A 127 16.64 23.49 -10.83
CA GLU A 127 15.30 23.29 -11.39
C GLU A 127 14.72 21.93 -10.97
N LYS A 128 15.55 20.89 -10.89
CA LYS A 128 15.15 19.62 -10.28
C LYS A 128 14.77 19.82 -8.81
N ASP A 129 15.61 20.49 -8.02
CA ASP A 129 15.38 20.71 -6.59
C ASP A 129 14.06 21.49 -6.35
N LYS A 130 13.79 22.54 -7.16
CA LYS A 130 12.49 23.25 -7.15
C LYS A 130 11.31 22.35 -7.50
N LYS A 131 11.44 21.51 -8.53
CA LYS A 131 10.37 20.58 -8.95
C LYS A 131 10.06 19.57 -7.84
N GLU A 132 11.09 19.08 -7.15
CA GLU A 132 10.97 18.16 -6.03
C GLU A 132 10.28 18.84 -4.83
N MET A 133 10.67 20.06 -4.46
CA MET A 133 9.98 20.85 -3.42
C MET A 133 8.52 21.13 -3.77
N LYS A 134 8.22 21.48 -5.04
CA LYS A 134 6.84 21.69 -5.50
C LYS A 134 5.99 20.42 -5.39
N ALA A 135 6.57 19.26 -5.69
CA ALA A 135 5.89 17.97 -5.52
C ALA A 135 5.61 17.67 -4.03
N LYS A 136 6.58 17.89 -3.14
CA LYS A 136 6.39 17.70 -1.70
C LYS A 136 5.40 18.68 -1.06
N ILE A 137 5.31 19.92 -1.56
CA ILE A 137 4.25 20.86 -1.14
C ILE A 137 2.86 20.40 -1.62
N ALA A 138 2.76 19.76 -2.79
CA ALA A 138 1.49 19.19 -3.26
C ALA A 138 1.06 17.96 -2.42
N GLU A 139 2.01 17.09 -2.06
CA GLU A 139 1.79 15.97 -1.12
C GLU A 139 1.30 16.48 0.25
N LEU A 140 1.97 17.48 0.82
CA LEU A 140 1.56 18.09 2.09
C LEU A 140 0.14 18.69 2.01
N LYS A 141 -0.19 19.41 0.93
CA LYS A 141 -1.54 19.96 0.71
C LYS A 141 -2.62 18.88 0.61
N HIS A 142 -2.29 17.73 0.02
CA HIS A 142 -3.20 16.59 -0.07
C HIS A 142 -3.52 16.03 1.32
N LEU A 143 -2.48 15.71 2.11
CA LEU A 143 -2.60 15.19 3.47
C LEU A 143 -3.37 16.15 4.39
N VAL A 144 -3.08 17.46 4.29
CA VAL A 144 -3.82 18.51 5.02
C VAL A 144 -5.31 18.50 4.63
N GLY A 145 -5.63 18.40 3.33
CA GLY A 145 -7.01 18.35 2.85
C GLY A 145 -7.76 17.09 3.28
N GLU A 146 -7.11 15.92 3.22
CA GLU A 146 -7.67 14.65 3.69
C GLU A 146 -7.97 14.69 5.18
N LEU A 147 -7.01 15.10 6.01
CA LEU A 147 -7.18 15.14 7.46
C LEU A 147 -8.22 16.19 7.88
N LYS A 148 -8.25 17.36 7.21
CA LYS A 148 -9.25 18.39 7.43
C LYS A 148 -10.65 17.87 7.10
N THR A 149 -10.82 17.22 5.95
CA THR A 149 -12.09 16.57 5.58
C THR A 149 -12.50 15.52 6.61
N LYS A 150 -11.57 14.66 7.05
CA LYS A 150 -11.79 13.59 8.02
C LYS A 150 -12.28 14.07 9.39
N ILE A 151 -11.95 15.30 9.81
CA ILE A 151 -12.42 15.88 11.08
C ILE A 151 -13.62 16.83 10.93
N THR A 152 -13.91 17.31 9.71
CA THR A 152 -15.07 18.18 9.43
C THR A 152 -16.26 17.46 8.77
N ASP A 153 -16.12 16.18 8.41
CA ASP A 153 -17.22 15.34 7.90
C ASP A 153 -18.27 15.13 9.00
N THR A 154 -19.33 15.93 8.95
CA THR A 154 -20.46 15.90 9.90
C THR A 154 -21.31 14.65 9.80
N GLU A 155 -21.17 13.84 8.74
CA GLU A 155 -21.82 12.52 8.64
C GLU A 155 -21.01 11.43 9.37
N LYS A 156 -19.69 11.59 9.47
CA LYS A 156 -18.77 10.62 10.10
C LYS A 156 -18.14 11.18 11.36
N ASP A 157 -19.00 11.59 12.29
CA ASP A 157 -18.61 12.16 13.57
C ASP A 157 -18.04 11.09 14.54
N TYR A 158 -16.87 10.54 14.19
CA TYR A 158 -16.27 9.40 14.88
C TYR A 158 -15.28 9.80 15.99
N TYR A 159 -14.93 11.08 16.09
CA TYR A 159 -13.83 11.58 16.92
C TYR A 159 -14.30 12.57 17.96
N THR A 160 -13.60 12.65 19.09
CA THR A 160 -13.96 13.58 20.17
C THR A 160 -13.79 15.02 19.74
N GLU A 161 -14.68 15.91 20.19
CA GLU A 161 -14.60 17.35 19.88
C GLU A 161 -13.27 17.95 20.37
N ALA A 162 -12.75 17.45 21.50
CA ALA A 162 -11.45 17.82 22.03
C ALA A 162 -10.30 17.46 21.06
N SER A 163 -10.27 16.24 20.51
CA SER A 163 -9.21 15.81 19.60
C SER A 163 -9.33 16.47 18.22
N LYS A 164 -10.55 16.63 17.68
CA LYS A 164 -10.79 17.43 16.45
C LYS A 164 -10.24 18.84 16.60
N LYS A 165 -10.50 19.52 17.71
CA LYS A 165 -10.04 20.90 17.96
C LYS A 165 -8.51 21.00 18.07
N GLU A 166 -7.86 20.03 18.70
CA GLU A 166 -6.39 19.99 18.74
C GLU A 166 -5.81 19.81 17.32
N VAL A 167 -6.32 18.84 16.56
CA VAL A 167 -5.85 18.53 15.20
C VAL A 167 -6.12 19.69 14.23
N LEU A 168 -7.28 20.36 14.33
CA LEU A 168 -7.60 21.53 13.52
C LEU A 168 -6.59 22.68 13.77
N SER A 169 -6.20 22.92 15.01
CA SER A 169 -5.17 23.93 15.33
C SER A 169 -3.78 23.59 14.74
N ILE A 170 -3.46 22.31 14.58
CA ILE A 170 -2.22 21.88 13.92
C ILE A 170 -2.33 22.09 12.40
N ILE A 171 -3.47 21.72 11.81
CA ILE A 171 -3.79 21.98 10.38
C ILE A 171 -3.65 23.47 10.06
N GLU A 172 -4.26 24.36 10.82
CA GLU A 172 -4.20 25.81 10.61
C GLU A 172 -2.75 26.34 10.63
N LYS A 173 -1.92 25.87 11.59
CA LYS A 173 -0.49 26.22 11.65
C LYS A 173 0.27 25.76 10.42
N VAL A 174 -0.06 24.59 9.87
CA VAL A 174 0.57 24.06 8.66
C VAL A 174 0.07 24.78 7.40
N GLU A 175 -1.21 25.14 7.32
CA GLU A 175 -1.78 25.97 6.26
C GLU A 175 -1.09 27.36 6.19
N VAL A 176 -0.78 27.97 7.34
CA VAL A 176 0.04 29.20 7.40
C VAL A 176 1.45 28.97 6.86
N LYS A 177 2.15 27.91 7.28
CA LYS A 177 3.49 27.56 6.74
C LYS A 177 3.48 27.36 5.21
N ILE A 178 2.39 26.79 4.68
CA ILE A 178 2.19 26.60 3.24
C ILE A 178 1.97 27.95 2.52
N ALA A 179 1.24 28.89 3.13
CA ALA A 179 0.99 30.22 2.59
C ALA A 179 2.25 31.11 2.58
N ASP A 180 3.00 31.11 3.69
CA ASP A 180 4.28 31.84 3.82
C ASP A 180 5.38 31.29 2.90
N GLY A 181 5.31 29.99 2.59
CA GLY A 181 6.23 29.29 1.70
C GLY A 181 7.47 28.74 2.39
N PHE A 182 7.82 27.49 2.04
CA PHE A 182 8.94 26.78 2.67
C PHE A 182 10.31 27.19 2.12
N LYS A 183 11.25 27.41 3.04
CA LYS A 183 12.65 27.78 2.72
C LYS A 183 13.54 26.57 2.43
N SER A 184 13.22 25.39 2.94
CA SER A 184 13.99 24.16 2.68
C SER A 184 13.12 22.90 2.62
N MET A 185 13.65 21.85 1.99
CA MET A 185 13.03 20.51 1.97
C MET A 185 12.86 19.91 3.36
N LYS A 186 13.76 20.24 4.31
CA LYS A 186 13.67 19.76 5.69
C LYS A 186 12.39 20.25 6.37
N ASP A 187 12.03 21.50 6.13
CA ASP A 187 10.87 22.15 6.75
C ASP A 187 9.55 21.60 6.18
N ILE A 188 9.53 21.29 4.88
CA ILE A 188 8.39 20.61 4.24
C ILE A 188 8.20 19.21 4.85
N ASN A 189 9.27 18.41 4.90
CA ASN A 189 9.19 17.04 5.45
C ASN A 189 8.80 17.06 6.94
N ALA A 190 9.31 18.01 7.73
CA ALA A 190 8.90 18.16 9.13
C ALA A 190 7.39 18.47 9.27
N SER A 191 6.83 19.27 8.35
CA SER A 191 5.40 19.59 8.35
C SER A 191 4.54 18.42 7.84
N ILE A 192 5.08 17.54 7.01
CA ILE A 192 4.43 16.28 6.60
C ILE A 192 4.32 15.33 7.80
N GLU A 193 5.39 15.15 8.58
CA GLU A 193 5.33 14.31 9.79
C GLU A 193 4.45 14.95 10.87
N GLU A 194 4.45 16.27 11.03
CA GLU A 194 3.54 16.99 11.96
C GLU A 194 2.05 16.73 11.66
N ILE A 195 1.66 16.60 10.39
CA ILE A 195 0.29 16.25 9.98
C ILE A 195 -0.04 14.77 10.24
N LYS A 196 0.91 13.84 10.01
CA LYS A 196 0.71 12.42 10.34
C LYS A 196 0.62 12.20 11.86
N ASP A 197 1.46 12.88 12.63
CA ASP A 197 1.41 12.85 14.09
C ASP A 197 0.12 13.48 14.62
N ALA A 198 -0.42 14.51 13.95
CA ALA A 198 -1.73 15.05 14.26
C ALA A 198 -2.85 14.04 13.99
N GLU A 199 -2.81 13.29 12.88
CA GLU A 199 -3.79 12.22 12.63
C GLU A 199 -3.78 11.15 13.74
N ASN A 200 -2.60 10.78 14.23
CA ASN A 200 -2.43 9.82 15.34
C ASN A 200 -2.98 10.31 16.69
N LYS A 201 -3.31 11.61 16.84
CA LYS A 201 -3.93 12.19 18.05
C LYS A 201 -5.46 12.11 18.06
N LEU A 202 -6.09 11.69 16.96
CA LEU A 202 -7.55 11.55 16.91
C LEU A 202 -8.02 10.47 17.88
N VAL A 203 -8.90 10.86 18.81
CA VAL A 203 -9.47 9.95 19.81
C VAL A 203 -10.87 9.56 19.35
N SER A 204 -11.15 8.26 19.27
CA SER A 204 -12.48 7.74 18.93
C SER A 204 -13.50 8.12 19.99
N ALA A 205 -14.57 8.81 19.59
CA ALA A 205 -15.74 9.10 20.42
C ALA A 205 -16.83 8.02 20.34
N VAL A 206 -16.66 7.02 19.48
CA VAL A 206 -17.72 6.05 19.17
C VAL A 206 -17.74 4.82 20.08
N VAL A 207 -18.96 4.40 20.41
CA VAL A 207 -19.29 3.10 21.00
C VAL A 207 -20.14 2.34 19.99
N VAL A 208 -19.94 1.02 19.92
CA VAL A 208 -20.79 0.12 19.12
C VAL A 208 -21.77 -0.59 20.04
N LYS A 209 -23.06 -0.52 19.70
CA LYS A 209 -24.15 -1.25 20.36
C LYS A 209 -24.82 -2.19 19.36
N TYR A 210 -25.45 -3.24 19.88
CA TYR A 210 -26.12 -4.26 19.07
C TYR A 210 -27.58 -4.40 19.50
N GLY A 211 -28.46 -4.67 18.53
CA GLY A 211 -29.89 -4.85 18.78
C GLY A 211 -30.50 -5.85 17.84
N THR A 212 -31.64 -6.40 18.27
CA THR A 212 -32.31 -7.50 17.60
C THR A 212 -33.80 -7.25 17.42
N LYS A 213 -34.40 -7.95 16.46
CA LYS A 213 -35.85 -8.10 16.43
C LYS A 213 -36.26 -9.41 15.79
N PHE A 214 -36.65 -10.37 16.63
CA PHE A 214 -37.31 -11.57 16.12
C PHE A 214 -38.72 -11.24 15.63
N SER A 215 -39.01 -11.57 14.37
CA SER A 215 -40.35 -11.55 13.81
C SER A 215 -40.41 -12.47 12.60
N ASN A 216 -41.04 -13.64 12.75
CA ASN A 216 -41.30 -14.57 11.65
C ASN A 216 -41.74 -13.80 10.38
N PRO A 217 -41.02 -13.91 9.24
CA PRO A 217 -39.99 -14.91 8.94
C PRO A 217 -38.54 -14.37 8.95
N TYR A 218 -38.17 -13.50 9.88
CA TYR A 218 -36.78 -13.02 10.00
C TYR A 218 -36.38 -12.89 11.47
N ASP A 219 -35.09 -13.05 11.69
CA ASP A 219 -34.42 -12.67 12.92
C ASP A 219 -33.48 -11.51 12.55
N PHE A 220 -33.91 -10.29 12.85
CA PHE A 220 -33.17 -9.08 12.50
C PHE A 220 -32.07 -8.82 13.52
N HIS A 221 -30.87 -8.53 13.03
CA HIS A 221 -29.71 -8.16 13.84
C HIS A 221 -29.10 -6.89 13.25
N VAL A 222 -28.86 -5.89 14.09
CA VAL A 222 -28.32 -4.59 13.67
C VAL A 222 -27.15 -4.19 14.56
N LYS A 223 -26.14 -3.60 13.93
CA LYS A 223 -25.02 -2.95 14.61
C LYS A 223 -25.18 -1.44 14.46
N VAL A 224 -25.14 -0.74 15.59
CA VAL A 224 -25.33 0.71 15.68
C VAL A 224 -24.07 1.33 16.26
N THR A 225 -23.43 2.22 15.50
CA THR A 225 -22.29 3.01 15.95
C THR A 225 -22.80 4.38 16.40
N ILE A 226 -22.50 4.73 17.65
CA ILE A 226 -23.01 5.93 18.34
C ILE A 226 -21.81 6.78 18.77
N ASN A 227 -21.79 8.08 18.44
CA ASN A 227 -20.88 9.03 19.08
C ASN A 227 -21.39 9.28 20.51
N ASN A 228 -20.59 8.94 21.51
CA ASN A 228 -20.96 8.97 22.92
C ASN A 228 -20.92 10.39 23.52
N GLU A 229 -20.16 11.33 22.95
CA GLU A 229 -20.17 12.74 23.37
C GLU A 229 -21.42 13.47 22.89
N LEU A 230 -21.87 13.15 21.67
CA LEU A 230 -23.05 13.77 21.04
C LEU A 230 -24.36 13.00 21.29
N ASN A 231 -24.29 11.78 21.82
CA ASN A 231 -25.39 10.82 21.94
C ASN A 231 -26.15 10.57 20.61
N LYS A 232 -25.42 10.52 19.49
CA LYS A 232 -25.99 10.44 18.13
C LYS A 232 -25.49 9.22 17.35
N ILE A 233 -26.40 8.62 16.58
CA ILE A 233 -26.08 7.57 15.62
C ILE A 233 -25.23 8.15 14.49
N VAL A 234 -24.09 7.53 14.24
CA VAL A 234 -23.16 7.88 13.15
C VAL A 234 -23.07 6.78 12.08
N GLY A 235 -23.43 5.54 12.44
CA GLY A 235 -23.55 4.43 11.49
C GLY A 235 -24.56 3.39 11.95
N VAL A 236 -25.25 2.77 10.99
CA VAL A 236 -26.11 1.60 11.22
C VAL A 236 -25.86 0.63 10.07
N GLU A 237 -25.65 -0.64 10.38
CA GLU A 237 -25.42 -1.69 9.39
C GLU A 237 -26.11 -3.00 9.79
N ASP A 238 -26.42 -3.84 8.80
CA ASP A 238 -26.88 -5.21 9.07
C ASP A 238 -25.79 -6.00 9.80
N PHE A 239 -26.17 -6.69 10.87
CA PHE A 239 -25.28 -7.53 11.65
C PHE A 239 -25.71 -8.99 11.60
N HIS A 240 -25.84 -9.52 10.37
CA HIS A 240 -26.20 -10.91 10.10
C HIS A 240 -27.68 -11.25 10.29
N THR A 241 -28.59 -10.34 9.89
CA THR A 241 -30.03 -10.66 9.80
C THR A 241 -30.25 -11.94 9.00
N ASN A 242 -31.10 -12.83 9.53
CA ASN A 242 -31.34 -14.14 8.94
C ASN A 242 -32.81 -14.27 8.52
N PRO A 243 -33.12 -14.39 7.22
CA PRO A 243 -34.45 -14.77 6.74
C PRO A 243 -34.73 -16.25 7.02
N PHE A 244 -36.01 -16.56 7.14
CA PHE A 244 -36.61 -17.87 7.33
C PHE A 244 -37.52 -18.08 6.12
N ALA A 245 -37.67 -19.32 5.66
CA ALA A 245 -38.74 -19.63 4.70
C ALA A 245 -40.10 -19.48 5.41
N ARG A 246 -41.05 -18.73 4.83
CA ARG A 246 -42.46 -18.88 5.21
C ARG A 246 -42.97 -20.24 4.74
N LYS A 247 -44.16 -20.63 5.20
CA LYS A 247 -44.76 -21.93 4.87
C LYS A 247 -44.91 -22.17 3.34
N ASN A 248 -44.93 -21.10 2.54
CA ASN A 248 -45.10 -21.13 1.09
C ASN A 248 -44.02 -20.33 0.31
N ASP A 249 -43.08 -19.67 0.98
CA ASP A 249 -42.08 -18.79 0.35
C ASP A 249 -40.67 -19.37 0.58
N THR A 250 -39.75 -19.22 -0.38
CA THR A 250 -38.34 -19.63 -0.22
C THR A 250 -37.56 -18.66 0.67
N ALA A 251 -36.44 -19.11 1.24
CA ALA A 251 -35.56 -18.22 2.03
C ALA A 251 -34.89 -17.17 1.13
N GLU A 252 -34.76 -17.47 -0.17
CA GLU A 252 -34.26 -16.64 -1.24
C GLU A 252 -35.22 -15.48 -1.57
N GLU A 253 -36.53 -15.75 -1.66
CA GLU A 253 -37.55 -14.70 -1.89
C GLU A 253 -37.68 -13.75 -0.69
N ASP A 254 -37.65 -14.26 0.54
CA ASP A 254 -37.57 -13.39 1.73
C ASP A 254 -36.20 -12.66 1.81
N SER A 255 -35.11 -13.22 1.28
CA SER A 255 -33.85 -12.48 1.16
C SER A 255 -33.96 -11.26 0.24
N GLU A 256 -34.83 -11.26 -0.78
CA GLU A 256 -34.97 -10.15 -1.72
C GLU A 256 -35.40 -8.84 -1.04
N TYR A 257 -36.37 -8.89 -0.11
CA TYR A 257 -36.85 -7.71 0.62
C TYR A 257 -35.80 -7.13 1.56
N LEU A 258 -34.96 -7.99 2.16
CA LEU A 258 -33.81 -7.58 2.95
C LEU A 258 -32.74 -6.93 2.06
N LEU A 259 -32.36 -7.57 0.96
CA LEU A 259 -31.40 -7.04 0.00
C LEU A 259 -31.86 -5.70 -0.57
N LYS A 260 -33.15 -5.54 -0.89
CA LYS A 260 -33.73 -4.28 -1.35
C LYS A 260 -33.64 -3.19 -0.29
N PHE A 261 -33.94 -3.48 0.97
CA PHE A 261 -33.79 -2.52 2.07
C PHE A 261 -32.36 -2.01 2.21
N VAL A 262 -31.38 -2.92 2.24
CA VAL A 262 -29.95 -2.57 2.40
C VAL A 262 -29.42 -1.81 1.18
N SER A 263 -29.69 -2.29 -0.04
CA SER A 263 -29.23 -1.65 -1.28
C SER A 263 -29.88 -0.30 -1.57
N SER A 264 -31.06 -0.03 -1.00
CA SER A 264 -31.78 1.25 -1.15
C SER A 264 -31.47 2.26 -0.04
N GLY A 265 -30.42 2.06 0.77
CA GLY A 265 -30.03 3.01 1.83
C GLY A 265 -30.97 3.04 3.04
N GLY A 266 -31.68 1.94 3.35
CA GLY A 266 -32.66 1.88 4.45
C GLY A 266 -32.12 2.21 5.85
N PHE A 267 -30.79 2.26 6.01
CA PHE A 267 -30.11 2.67 7.24
C PHE A 267 -29.81 4.18 7.34
N ASP A 268 -29.81 4.93 6.23
CA ASP A 268 -29.39 6.33 6.22
C ASP A 268 -30.34 7.23 7.04
N VAL A 269 -31.61 6.84 7.15
CA VAL A 269 -32.62 7.58 7.93
C VAL A 269 -32.29 7.68 9.43
N TYR A 270 -31.43 6.82 9.97
CA TYR A 270 -31.03 6.86 11.38
C TYR A 270 -29.85 7.80 11.67
N ARG A 271 -29.05 8.18 10.66
CA ARG A 271 -27.83 8.98 10.86
C ARG A 271 -28.16 10.37 11.45
N GLY A 272 -27.30 10.81 12.38
CA GLY A 272 -27.39 12.11 13.06
C GLY A 272 -28.46 12.22 14.15
N LYS A 273 -29.24 11.16 14.40
CA LYS A 273 -30.36 11.14 15.37
C LYS A 273 -29.96 10.46 16.69
N ASP A 274 -30.57 10.89 17.78
CA ASP A 274 -30.55 10.19 19.07
C ASP A 274 -31.72 9.21 19.20
N CYS A 275 -31.82 8.49 20.32
CA CYS A 275 -32.86 7.48 20.52
C CYS A 275 -34.29 8.06 20.50
N ALA A 276 -34.49 9.25 21.09
CA ALA A 276 -35.79 9.91 21.13
C ALA A 276 -36.22 10.37 19.73
N THR A 277 -35.30 11.03 19.02
CA THR A 277 -35.49 11.49 17.63
C THR A 277 -35.79 10.32 16.70
N VAL A 278 -35.08 9.18 16.81
CA VAL A 278 -35.43 7.98 16.02
C VAL A 278 -36.83 7.48 16.36
N ASN A 279 -37.21 7.46 17.63
CA ASN A 279 -38.53 6.99 18.05
C ASN A 279 -39.65 7.87 17.48
N GLU A 280 -39.50 9.19 17.56
CA GLU A 280 -40.50 10.21 17.23
C GLU A 280 -40.57 10.53 15.73
N THR A 281 -39.44 10.73 15.05
CA THR A 281 -39.42 11.30 13.70
C THR A 281 -39.34 10.27 12.58
N VAL A 282 -38.73 9.10 12.80
CA VAL A 282 -38.50 8.10 11.74
C VAL A 282 -39.78 7.29 11.52
N ASN A 283 -40.53 7.60 10.48
CA ASN A 283 -41.83 7.01 10.17
C ASN A 283 -41.72 5.98 9.02
N VAL A 284 -41.27 4.78 9.40
CA VAL A 284 -41.25 3.58 8.54
C VAL A 284 -42.61 2.87 8.41
N GLY A 285 -43.68 3.46 8.95
CA GLY A 285 -45.03 2.90 8.89
C GLY A 285 -45.40 2.00 10.07
N THR A 286 -46.49 1.24 9.92
CA THR A 286 -47.03 0.38 10.98
C THR A 286 -47.49 -0.98 10.46
N TYR A 287 -47.58 -1.95 11.38
CA TYR A 287 -48.22 -3.24 11.18
C TYR A 287 -49.43 -3.36 12.12
N LYS A 288 -50.63 -3.48 11.57
CA LYS A 288 -51.88 -3.63 12.34
C LYS A 288 -52.79 -4.64 11.64
N ASN A 289 -53.43 -5.53 12.41
CA ASN A 289 -54.42 -6.50 11.92
C ASN A 289 -53.97 -7.29 10.68
N GLY A 290 -52.70 -7.74 10.66
CA GLY A 290 -52.13 -8.50 9.53
C GLY A 290 -51.75 -7.67 8.30
N LYS A 291 -51.92 -6.35 8.31
CA LYS A 291 -51.63 -5.45 7.19
C LYS A 291 -50.48 -4.49 7.51
N TYR A 292 -49.64 -4.26 6.50
CA TYR A 292 -48.59 -3.24 6.53
C TYR A 292 -49.09 -1.95 5.88
N SER A 293 -48.84 -0.83 6.55
CA SER A 293 -49.08 0.51 6.01
C SER A 293 -47.74 1.25 6.01
N PRO A 294 -47.07 1.44 4.86
CA PRO A 294 -45.78 2.13 4.80
C PRO A 294 -45.92 3.60 5.23
N GLY A 295 -44.91 4.09 5.95
CA GLY A 295 -44.71 5.51 6.19
C GLY A 295 -43.74 6.11 5.16
N PRO A 296 -43.53 7.44 5.18
CA PRO A 296 -42.66 8.13 4.22
C PRO A 296 -41.20 7.67 4.24
N ASP A 297 -40.71 7.17 5.38
CA ASP A 297 -39.32 6.68 5.52
C ASP A 297 -39.18 5.17 5.24
N ALA A 298 -40.26 4.49 4.83
CA ALA A 298 -40.22 3.07 4.50
C ALA A 298 -39.62 2.85 3.10
N ILE A 299 -38.66 1.93 2.97
CA ILE A 299 -38.17 1.53 1.65
C ILE A 299 -39.31 0.85 0.87
N SER A 300 -39.60 1.36 -0.33
CA SER A 300 -40.70 0.88 -1.17
C SER A 300 -40.56 -0.61 -1.50
N GLY A 301 -41.58 -1.39 -1.16
CA GLY A 301 -41.57 -2.86 -1.27
C GLY A 301 -40.80 -3.58 -0.15
N ALA A 302 -40.08 -2.89 0.74
CA ALA A 302 -39.38 -3.47 1.89
C ALA A 302 -39.87 -2.87 3.23
N THR A 303 -41.17 -2.55 3.31
CA THR A 303 -41.84 -1.96 4.48
C THR A 303 -41.66 -2.80 5.74
N PHE A 304 -41.72 -4.13 5.62
CA PHE A 304 -41.52 -5.04 6.76
C PHE A 304 -40.11 -4.90 7.35
N SER A 305 -39.08 -5.00 6.52
CA SER A 305 -37.68 -4.79 6.92
C SER A 305 -37.49 -3.40 7.55
N SER A 306 -38.10 -2.37 6.96
CA SER A 306 -38.04 -0.99 7.46
C SER A 306 -38.58 -0.86 8.89
N ILE A 307 -39.75 -1.45 9.17
CA ILE A 307 -40.35 -1.48 10.51
C ILE A 307 -39.46 -2.24 11.50
N ARG A 308 -38.98 -3.43 11.13
CA ARG A 308 -38.21 -4.29 12.05
C ARG A 308 -36.80 -3.77 12.35
N TYR A 309 -36.13 -3.15 11.37
CA TYR A 309 -34.86 -2.47 11.64
C TYR A 309 -35.03 -1.24 12.51
N LYS A 310 -36.11 -0.45 12.40
CA LYS A 310 -36.37 0.64 13.37
C LYS A 310 -36.49 0.08 14.79
N GLU A 311 -37.21 -1.01 14.98
CA GLU A 311 -37.34 -1.65 16.30
C GLU A 311 -35.99 -2.16 16.83
N ALA A 312 -35.19 -2.83 15.99
CA ALA A 312 -33.86 -3.33 16.38
C ALA A 312 -32.87 -2.19 16.70
N VAL A 313 -32.90 -1.08 15.95
CA VAL A 313 -32.08 0.12 16.23
C VAL A 313 -32.51 0.76 17.56
N LEU A 314 -33.82 0.85 17.82
CA LEU A 314 -34.32 1.37 19.10
C LEU A 314 -33.96 0.45 20.28
N GLU A 315 -33.90 -0.87 20.09
CA GLU A 315 -33.38 -1.80 21.09
C GLU A 315 -31.88 -1.56 21.33
N ALA A 316 -31.07 -1.51 20.26
CA ALA A 316 -29.62 -1.26 20.35
C ALA A 316 -29.29 0.04 21.09
N MET A 317 -30.05 1.11 20.85
CA MET A 317 -29.85 2.41 21.52
C MET A 317 -30.20 2.36 23.01
N LYS A 318 -31.22 1.59 23.40
CA LYS A 318 -31.74 1.52 24.78
C LYS A 318 -30.98 0.53 25.67
N ASN A 319 -30.46 -0.54 25.09
CA ASN A 319 -29.66 -1.53 25.82
C ASN A 319 -28.22 -1.03 26.00
N ASP A 320 -27.56 -1.42 27.10
CA ASP A 320 -26.12 -1.17 27.29
C ASP A 320 -25.24 -2.34 26.83
N SER A 321 -25.80 -3.32 26.10
CA SER A 321 -25.00 -4.40 25.53
C SER A 321 -24.16 -3.90 24.37
N THR A 322 -22.85 -3.84 24.62
CA THR A 322 -21.78 -3.64 23.64
C THR A 322 -21.27 -4.96 23.08
N SER A 323 -21.93 -6.08 23.36
CA SER A 323 -21.43 -7.40 23.03
C SER A 323 -21.74 -7.80 21.59
N GLU A 324 -20.70 -8.17 20.84
CA GLU A 324 -20.79 -8.91 19.56
C GLU A 324 -21.44 -10.31 19.71
N ASN A 325 -21.88 -10.67 20.92
CA ASN A 325 -22.21 -12.02 21.33
C ASN A 325 -23.65 -12.44 20.99
N LEU A 326 -24.26 -11.78 20.00
CA LEU A 326 -25.58 -12.17 19.49
C LEU A 326 -25.47 -13.51 18.76
N ILE A 327 -26.11 -14.54 19.32
CA ILE A 327 -26.19 -15.87 18.72
C ILE A 327 -27.35 -15.85 17.72
N GLY A 328 -27.03 -15.85 16.43
CA GLY A 328 -27.99 -15.88 15.34
C GLY A 328 -28.01 -17.25 14.63
N ARG A 329 -28.99 -17.46 13.73
CA ARG A 329 -29.15 -18.74 13.00
C ARG A 329 -27.99 -19.15 12.09
N LYS A 330 -27.00 -18.28 11.82
CA LYS A 330 -25.75 -18.68 11.15
C LYS A 330 -24.81 -19.44 12.09
N ASN A 331 -24.93 -19.28 13.40
CA ASN A 331 -24.18 -20.06 14.39
C ASN A 331 -24.74 -21.48 14.46
N THR A 332 -24.18 -22.34 13.62
CA THR A 332 -24.65 -23.69 13.34
C THR A 332 -23.48 -24.67 13.23
N LEU A 333 -23.79 -25.96 13.38
CA LEU A 333 -22.95 -27.06 12.93
C LEU A 333 -23.62 -27.65 11.68
N VAL A 334 -22.94 -27.61 10.54
CA VAL A 334 -23.46 -28.17 9.28
C VAL A 334 -22.75 -29.49 9.00
N TYR A 335 -23.50 -30.53 8.67
CA TYR A 335 -22.94 -31.81 8.24
C TYR A 335 -22.14 -31.65 6.95
N GLU A 336 -20.90 -32.14 6.91
CA GLU A 336 -20.06 -32.13 5.70
C GLU A 336 -19.89 -33.54 5.11
N ASN A 337 -19.51 -34.51 5.94
CA ASN A 337 -19.35 -35.92 5.58
C ASN A 337 -19.18 -36.78 6.85
N HIS A 338 -19.11 -38.10 6.70
CA HIS A 338 -18.75 -39.00 7.79
C HIS A 338 -17.77 -40.09 7.35
N LYS A 339 -17.04 -40.65 8.32
CA LYS A 339 -16.18 -41.83 8.16
C LYS A 339 -16.57 -42.89 9.18
N VAL A 340 -16.85 -44.11 8.72
CA VAL A 340 -17.09 -45.26 9.58
C VAL A 340 -15.77 -45.95 9.92
N ASN A 341 -15.49 -46.16 11.20
CA ASN A 341 -14.46 -47.05 11.71
C ASN A 341 -15.14 -48.20 12.50
N ASN A 342 -14.37 -49.23 12.90
CA ASN A 342 -14.90 -50.42 13.59
C ASN A 342 -15.82 -50.08 14.78
N ASP A 343 -15.36 -49.21 15.69
CA ASP A 343 -16.09 -48.90 16.94
C ASP A 343 -16.90 -47.60 16.89
N ASN A 344 -16.53 -46.66 16.01
CA ASN A 344 -17.14 -45.32 15.94
C ASN A 344 -17.29 -44.80 14.51
N VAL A 345 -18.35 -44.01 14.30
CA VAL A 345 -18.54 -43.12 13.15
C VAL A 345 -18.05 -41.71 13.54
N GLU A 346 -17.13 -41.17 12.76
CA GLU A 346 -16.68 -39.79 12.85
C GLU A 346 -17.45 -38.94 11.86
N ILE A 347 -18.34 -38.06 12.35
CA ILE A 347 -19.09 -37.09 11.54
C ILE A 347 -18.31 -35.77 11.55
N ASN A 348 -17.90 -35.30 10.37
CA ASN A 348 -17.24 -34.01 10.21
C ASN A 348 -18.30 -32.90 10.03
N LEU A 349 -18.08 -31.80 10.74
CA LEU A 349 -19.02 -30.69 10.87
C LEU A 349 -18.33 -29.36 10.56
N LYS A 350 -18.99 -28.53 9.75
CA LYS A 350 -18.63 -27.11 9.60
C LYS A 350 -19.18 -26.33 10.79
N ASN A 351 -18.29 -25.91 11.70
CA ASN A 351 -18.64 -25.02 12.79
C ASN A 351 -18.68 -23.55 12.33
N ASN A 352 -19.86 -22.93 12.41
CA ASN A 352 -20.11 -21.53 12.10
C ASN A 352 -20.40 -20.67 13.35
N PHE A 353 -20.18 -21.18 14.57
CA PHE A 353 -20.18 -20.37 15.79
C PHE A 353 -18.97 -19.43 15.83
N ASN A 354 -19.08 -18.30 16.53
CA ASN A 354 -17.94 -17.40 16.75
C ASN A 354 -16.82 -18.17 17.49
N PRO A 355 -15.56 -18.17 17.01
CA PRO A 355 -14.45 -18.91 17.64
C PRO A 355 -14.17 -18.57 19.11
N LYS A 356 -14.71 -17.46 19.64
CA LYS A 356 -14.67 -17.11 21.06
C LYS A 356 -15.49 -18.08 21.95
N TYR A 357 -16.47 -18.79 21.40
CA TYR A 357 -17.30 -19.76 22.13
C TYR A 357 -16.69 -21.17 22.13
N LYS A 358 -16.73 -21.85 23.28
CA LYS A 358 -16.51 -23.30 23.37
C LYS A 358 -17.85 -24.03 23.30
N LEU A 359 -17.91 -25.08 22.49
CA LEU A 359 -19.10 -25.90 22.30
C LEU A 359 -19.02 -27.16 23.17
N GLU A 360 -20.10 -27.46 23.90
CA GLU A 360 -20.24 -28.65 24.72
C GLU A 360 -21.50 -29.42 24.28
N LEU A 361 -21.34 -30.72 23.99
CA LEU A 361 -22.46 -31.60 23.68
C LEU A 361 -23.22 -31.96 24.97
N LEU A 362 -24.50 -31.60 25.02
CA LEU A 362 -25.41 -32.00 26.10
C LEU A 362 -26.07 -33.34 25.80
N SER A 363 -26.60 -33.50 24.59
CA SER A 363 -27.14 -34.77 24.09
C SER A 363 -27.11 -34.83 22.57
N LEU A 364 -27.08 -36.05 22.06
CA LEU A 364 -27.36 -36.36 20.68
C LEU A 364 -28.61 -37.24 20.67
N ASN A 365 -29.69 -36.80 20.04
CA ASN A 365 -30.92 -37.58 19.91
C ASN A 365 -31.10 -37.98 18.44
N TYR A 366 -31.46 -39.24 18.19
CA TYR A 366 -31.83 -39.72 16.85
C TYR A 366 -33.35 -39.61 16.65
N GLY A 367 -33.77 -39.36 15.42
CA GLY A 367 -35.17 -39.23 15.06
C GLY A 367 -35.49 -39.62 13.62
N LYS A 368 -36.76 -39.91 13.38
CA LYS A 368 -37.34 -40.18 12.06
C LYS A 368 -38.48 -39.20 11.79
N ASP A 369 -38.65 -38.79 10.54
CA ASP A 369 -39.79 -37.97 10.09
C ASP A 369 -40.06 -36.73 10.98
N ASN A 370 -38.97 -36.02 11.35
CA ASN A 370 -38.94 -34.85 12.23
C ASN A 370 -39.32 -35.05 13.71
N LYS A 371 -39.46 -36.29 14.21
CA LYS A 371 -39.72 -36.61 15.63
C LYS A 371 -38.47 -37.19 16.29
N GLU A 372 -38.14 -36.75 17.50
CA GLU A 372 -37.07 -37.37 18.30
C GLU A 372 -37.56 -38.72 18.85
N GLU A 373 -36.78 -39.79 18.63
CA GLU A 373 -37.14 -41.16 19.01
C GLU A 373 -36.37 -41.65 20.24
N PHE A 374 -35.05 -41.44 20.30
CA PHE A 374 -34.22 -41.85 21.44
C PHE A 374 -32.86 -41.13 21.52
N LYS A 375 -32.27 -41.09 22.72
CA LYS A 375 -30.94 -40.52 22.99
C LYS A 375 -29.83 -41.50 22.61
N ILE A 376 -28.76 -40.98 22.02
CA ILE A 376 -27.56 -41.72 21.62
C ILE A 376 -26.51 -41.64 22.73
N GLU A 377 -26.36 -42.72 23.48
CA GLU A 377 -25.32 -42.81 24.52
C GLU A 377 -23.91 -43.00 23.93
N GLY A 378 -22.93 -42.37 24.58
CA GLY A 378 -21.52 -42.46 24.22
C GLY A 378 -21.05 -41.50 23.12
N ALA A 379 -21.94 -40.69 22.55
CA ALA A 379 -21.57 -39.66 21.57
C ALA A 379 -20.71 -38.54 22.21
N LYS A 380 -19.77 -37.98 21.43
CA LYS A 380 -18.85 -36.90 21.87
C LYS A 380 -18.64 -35.88 20.76
N LEU A 381 -18.68 -34.60 21.09
CA LEU A 381 -18.23 -33.52 20.21
C LEU A 381 -16.80 -33.12 20.59
N ASP A 382 -15.97 -32.80 19.60
CA ASP A 382 -14.64 -32.24 19.84
C ASP A 382 -14.70 -30.79 20.37
N GLU A 383 -13.60 -30.33 20.97
CA GLU A 383 -13.53 -29.00 21.59
C GLU A 383 -13.76 -27.83 20.61
N ASN A 384 -13.57 -28.06 19.31
CA ASN A 384 -13.74 -27.09 18.24
C ASN A 384 -15.12 -27.18 17.56
N GLY A 385 -15.98 -28.13 17.96
CA GLY A 385 -17.28 -28.39 17.32
C GLY A 385 -17.23 -28.83 15.86
N LYS A 386 -16.08 -29.31 15.38
CA LYS A 386 -15.85 -29.73 13.99
C LYS A 386 -15.99 -31.24 13.79
N LYS A 387 -16.07 -32.03 14.85
CA LYS A 387 -16.19 -33.48 14.78
C LYS A 387 -17.11 -34.03 15.86
N LEU A 388 -18.14 -34.74 15.44
CA LEU A 388 -19.05 -35.51 16.30
C LEU A 388 -18.74 -37.01 16.14
N ILE A 389 -18.30 -37.64 17.22
CA ILE A 389 -17.98 -39.07 17.30
C ILE A 389 -19.21 -39.79 17.85
N VAL A 390 -19.69 -40.80 17.13
CA VAL A 390 -20.88 -41.60 17.48
C VAL A 390 -20.51 -43.08 17.51
N PRO A 391 -20.82 -43.85 18.56
CA PRO A 391 -20.53 -45.29 18.58
C PRO A 391 -21.24 -46.04 17.44
N THR A 392 -20.54 -46.89 16.69
CA THR A 392 -21.07 -47.56 15.49
C THR A 392 -22.32 -48.39 15.79
N LYS A 393 -22.37 -49.05 16.97
CA LYS A 393 -23.54 -49.81 17.45
C LYS A 393 -24.82 -48.98 17.66
N SER A 394 -24.69 -47.67 17.81
CA SER A 394 -25.80 -46.73 18.05
C SER A 394 -26.16 -45.90 16.81
N PHE A 395 -25.32 -45.94 15.78
CA PHE A 395 -25.46 -45.12 14.57
C PHE A 395 -26.50 -45.70 13.61
N LYS A 396 -27.35 -44.82 13.07
CA LYS A 396 -28.38 -45.11 12.06
C LYS A 396 -28.40 -43.99 11.01
N LYS A 397 -28.74 -44.32 9.75
CA LYS A 397 -29.06 -43.32 8.72
C LYS A 397 -30.36 -42.61 9.09
N GLY A 398 -30.40 -41.29 9.06
CA GLY A 398 -31.59 -40.51 9.46
C GLY A 398 -31.27 -39.15 10.08
N TRP A 399 -32.25 -38.59 10.80
CA TRP A 399 -32.12 -37.28 11.43
C TRP A 399 -31.50 -37.38 12.82
N TYR A 400 -30.61 -36.45 13.14
CA TYR A 400 -30.10 -36.26 14.49
C TYR A 400 -30.35 -34.83 14.97
N CYS A 401 -30.71 -34.71 16.24
CA CYS A 401 -30.79 -33.46 16.98
C CYS A 401 -29.57 -33.38 17.93
N ILE A 402 -28.67 -32.44 17.65
CA ILE A 402 -27.50 -32.14 18.48
C ILE A 402 -27.91 -31.03 19.45
N ASN A 403 -27.98 -31.33 20.75
CA ASN A 403 -28.23 -30.33 21.78
C ASN A 403 -26.89 -29.82 22.34
N LEU A 404 -26.66 -28.52 22.21
CA LEU A 404 -25.39 -27.88 22.58
C LEU A 404 -25.56 -26.87 23.72
N LYS A 405 -24.55 -26.83 24.59
CA LYS A 405 -24.27 -25.76 25.55
C LYS A 405 -23.08 -24.94 25.07
N LEU A 406 -23.22 -23.63 25.15
CA LEU A 406 -22.15 -22.68 24.88
C LEU A 406 -21.41 -22.34 26.19
N LYS A 407 -20.08 -22.27 26.13
CA LYS A 407 -19.20 -21.93 27.25
C LYS A 407 -18.26 -20.78 26.88
N GLY A 408 -18.20 -19.75 27.72
CA GLY A 408 -17.36 -18.56 27.55
C GLY A 408 -18.11 -17.42 26.85
N GLY A 409 -18.20 -16.26 27.52
CA GLY A 409 -18.97 -15.09 27.09
C GLY A 409 -20.10 -14.73 28.06
N LYS A 410 -20.44 -13.43 28.15
CA LYS A 410 -21.73 -12.98 28.69
C LYS A 410 -22.78 -13.10 27.57
N TYR A 411 -23.95 -13.64 27.91
CA TYR A 411 -25.10 -13.75 27.02
C TYR A 411 -26.12 -12.68 27.38
N ASP A 412 -26.39 -11.76 26.47
CA ASP A 412 -27.34 -10.67 26.67
C ASP A 412 -28.60 -10.86 25.80
N LEU A 413 -29.23 -12.04 25.82
CA LEU A 413 -30.58 -12.24 25.27
C LEU A 413 -31.43 -13.22 26.11
N PRO A 414 -32.73 -12.97 26.34
CA PRO A 414 -33.58 -13.82 27.21
C PRO A 414 -34.07 -15.13 26.57
N SER A 415 -33.87 -15.32 25.26
CA SER A 415 -34.51 -16.39 24.47
C SER A 415 -33.60 -17.58 24.11
N PHE A 416 -32.27 -17.43 24.26
CA PHE A 416 -31.30 -18.52 24.05
C PHE A 416 -30.86 -19.16 25.38
N THR A 417 -31.81 -19.52 26.24
CA THR A 417 -31.54 -20.22 27.50
C THR A 417 -31.13 -21.68 27.27
N GLY A 418 -29.83 -21.90 27.16
CA GLY A 418 -29.16 -23.16 27.54
C GLY A 418 -28.96 -24.21 26.44
N ASN A 419 -29.94 -24.43 25.56
CA ASN A 419 -29.93 -25.56 24.62
C ASN A 419 -30.13 -25.11 23.17
N THR A 420 -29.09 -25.20 22.33
CA THR A 420 -29.26 -25.06 20.87
C THR A 420 -29.45 -26.44 20.25
N ALA A 421 -30.63 -26.70 19.69
CA ALA A 421 -30.96 -27.94 18.97
C ALA A 421 -30.63 -27.80 17.47
N ILE A 422 -29.57 -28.47 17.01
CA ILE A 422 -29.13 -28.45 15.61
C ILE A 422 -29.54 -29.75 14.93
N LYS A 423 -30.35 -29.65 13.89
CA LYS A 423 -30.74 -30.80 13.06
C LYS A 423 -29.69 -31.07 11.99
N ILE A 424 -29.15 -32.29 11.97
CA ILE A 424 -28.39 -32.82 10.82
C ILE A 424 -29.12 -34.02 10.23
N LEU A 425 -29.17 -34.08 8.90
CA LEU A 425 -29.54 -35.30 8.18
C LEU A 425 -28.23 -36.02 7.82
N VAL A 426 -28.12 -37.29 8.22
CA VAL A 426 -27.02 -38.15 7.79
C VAL A 426 -27.58 -39.15 6.79
N GLU A 427 -27.15 -38.99 5.54
CA GLU A 427 -27.45 -39.88 4.41
C GLU A 427 -26.52 -41.10 4.35
#